data_AF-A0A258KG45-F1
#
_entry.id   AF-A0A258KG45-F1
#
_cell.length_a   1.000
_cell.length_b   1.000
_cell.length_c   1.000
_cell.angle_alpha   90.00
_cell.angle_beta   90.00
_cell.angle_gamma   90.00
#
_symmetry.space_group_name_H-M   'P 1'
#
loop_
_entity.id
_entity.type
_entity.pdbx_description
1 polymer ?
#
loop_
_entity_poly.entity_id
_entity_poly.type
_entity_poly.pdbx_seq_one_letter_code
_entity_poly.pdbx_strand_id
1 'polypeptide(L)'
;MSDSEPPRRKILSLKSGVAAPGGPKPLERMARPTRPIIPEPPPPPPAAVGDWKCKPCGTRFDPSPDLADDDSVRCPSCNARLGLASDFRADPPNVEKLRARHLKKA
;
A
#
# COMPACT_ATOMS: atom_id res chain seq x y z
N MET A 1 -23.53 -29.40 -28.00
CA MET A 1 -24.29 -28.47 -27.13
C MET A 1 -23.55 -28.38 -25.80
N SER A 2 -23.45 -27.16 -25.25
CA SER A 2 -22.76 -26.75 -24.00
C SER A 2 -21.39 -26.10 -24.18
N ASP A 3 -21.39 -24.92 -24.82
CA ASP A 3 -20.39 -23.88 -24.56
C ASP A 3 -20.84 -23.13 -23.28
N SER A 4 -20.14 -23.35 -22.16
CA SER A 4 -20.40 -22.64 -20.90
C SER A 4 -19.26 -21.67 -20.63
N GLU A 5 -19.23 -20.57 -21.39
CA GLU A 5 -18.38 -19.42 -21.07
C GLU A 5 -18.88 -18.75 -19.77
N PRO A 6 -18.00 -18.48 -18.78
CA PRO A 6 -18.39 -17.83 -17.53
C PRO A 6 -18.81 -16.36 -17.76
N PRO A 7 -19.81 -15.86 -17.00
CA PRO A 7 -20.40 -14.55 -17.25
C PRO A 7 -19.39 -13.40 -17.04
N ARG A 8 -19.18 -12.60 -18.10
CA ARG A 8 -18.27 -11.45 -18.08
C ARG A 8 -18.83 -10.34 -17.18
N ARG A 9 -18.04 -9.96 -16.16
CA ARG A 9 -18.35 -8.85 -15.26
C ARG A 9 -18.22 -7.50 -15.99
N LYS A 10 -19.14 -6.57 -15.73
CA LYS A 10 -19.12 -5.22 -16.30
C LYS A 10 -17.98 -4.42 -15.69
N ILE A 11 -16.94 -4.13 -16.48
CA ILE A 11 -15.86 -3.21 -16.11
C ILE A 11 -16.32 -1.76 -16.36
N LEU A 12 -16.09 -0.88 -15.39
CA LEU A 12 -16.31 0.55 -15.57
C LEU A 12 -15.29 1.06 -16.58
N SER A 13 -15.76 1.40 -17.78
CA SER A 13 -14.94 1.97 -18.84
C SER A 13 -14.61 3.42 -18.47
N LEU A 14 -13.36 3.69 -18.09
CA LEU A 14 -12.90 5.08 -17.97
C LEU A 14 -12.80 5.66 -19.39
N LYS A 15 -13.74 6.55 -19.71
CA LYS A 15 -13.68 7.37 -20.91
C LYS A 15 -12.41 8.22 -20.86
N SER A 16 -11.37 7.81 -21.60
CA SER A 16 -10.21 8.66 -21.87
C SER A 16 -10.71 9.97 -22.45
N GLY A 17 -10.45 11.06 -21.72
CA GLY A 17 -10.85 12.41 -22.10
C GLY A 17 -10.18 12.80 -23.40
N VAL A 18 -10.90 12.65 -24.51
CA VAL A 18 -10.55 13.31 -25.76
C VAL A 18 -10.60 14.82 -25.49
N ALA A 19 -9.47 15.49 -25.70
CA ALA A 19 -9.42 16.94 -25.66
C ALA A 19 -10.41 17.48 -26.72
N ALA A 20 -11.38 18.28 -26.27
CA ALA A 20 -12.37 18.89 -27.15
C ALA A 20 -11.66 19.82 -28.15
N PRO A 21 -11.91 19.70 -29.47
CA PRO A 21 -11.37 20.64 -30.44
C PRO A 21 -12.12 21.98 -30.29
N GLY A 22 -11.45 22.98 -29.73
CA GLY A 22 -12.01 24.33 -29.52
C GLY A 22 -11.62 25.04 -28.22
N GLY A 23 -10.69 24.49 -27.42
CA GLY A 23 -10.21 25.17 -26.20
C GLY A 23 -9.44 26.47 -26.50
N PRO A 24 -9.53 27.50 -25.63
CA PRO A 24 -8.87 28.78 -25.85
C PRO A 24 -7.36 28.61 -25.92
N LYS A 25 -6.71 29.42 -26.76
CA LYS A 25 -5.25 29.38 -26.98
C LYS A 25 -4.54 29.53 -25.63
N PRO A 26 -3.56 28.66 -25.28
CA PRO A 26 -2.83 28.78 -24.05
C PRO A 26 -2.17 30.16 -23.97
N LEU A 27 -2.43 30.90 -22.88
CA LEU A 27 -1.77 32.17 -22.63
C LEU A 27 -0.27 31.92 -22.51
N GLU A 28 0.52 32.63 -23.33
CA GLU A 28 1.98 32.55 -23.31
C GLU A 28 2.48 32.81 -21.89
N ARG A 29 3.12 31.79 -21.33
CA ARG A 29 3.72 31.84 -20.00
C ARG A 29 4.90 32.80 -20.04
N MET A 30 4.70 34.02 -19.52
CA MET A 30 5.80 34.95 -19.26
C MET A 30 6.89 34.24 -18.44
N ALA A 31 8.09 34.18 -19.02
CA ALA A 31 9.26 33.58 -18.39
C ALA A 31 9.63 34.38 -17.13
N ARG A 32 9.32 33.81 -15.96
CA ARG A 32 9.92 34.25 -14.71
C ARG A 32 11.41 33.83 -14.74
N PRO A 33 12.34 34.68 -14.30
CA PRO A 33 13.72 34.26 -14.14
C PRO A 33 13.79 33.14 -13.09
N THR A 34 14.03 31.93 -13.58
CA THR A 34 14.30 30.74 -12.79
C THR A 34 15.56 30.99 -11.97
N ARG A 35 15.40 31.28 -10.68
CA ARG A 35 16.38 30.79 -9.71
C ARG A 35 16.17 29.28 -9.63
N PRO A 36 17.20 28.45 -9.83
CA PRO A 36 17.08 27.01 -9.60
C PRO A 36 16.86 26.80 -8.09
N ILE A 37 15.60 26.68 -7.69
CA ILE A 37 15.28 25.95 -6.47
C ILE A 37 15.54 24.50 -6.86
N ILE A 38 16.71 23.98 -6.48
CA ILE A 38 16.94 22.54 -6.51
C ILE A 38 16.00 21.99 -5.43
N PRO A 39 14.90 21.31 -5.76
CA PRO A 39 14.15 20.61 -4.73
C PRO A 39 15.10 19.55 -4.17
N GLU A 40 15.40 19.64 -2.88
CA GLU A 40 16.06 18.54 -2.18
C GLU A 40 15.24 17.27 -2.46
N PRO A 41 15.87 16.19 -2.95
CA PRO A 41 15.14 14.95 -3.19
C PRO A 41 14.47 14.56 -1.88
N PRO A 42 13.16 14.20 -1.89
CA PRO A 42 12.51 13.72 -0.69
C PRO A 42 13.37 12.59 -0.12
N PRO A 43 13.60 12.55 1.20
CA PRO A 43 14.40 11.51 1.80
C PRO A 43 13.88 10.16 1.32
N PRO A 44 14.77 9.21 0.97
CA PRO A 44 14.33 7.88 0.55
C PRO A 44 13.35 7.36 1.61
N PRO A 45 12.21 6.78 1.22
CA PRO A 45 11.31 6.18 2.19
C PRO A 45 12.15 5.23 3.04
N PRO A 46 12.06 5.30 4.38
CA PRO A 46 12.84 4.41 5.23
C PRO A 46 12.59 2.99 4.72
N ALA A 47 13.68 2.23 4.52
CA ALA A 47 13.58 0.82 4.15
C ALA A 47 12.52 0.19 5.05
N ALA A 48 11.62 -0.63 4.51
CA ALA A 48 10.57 -1.27 5.31
C ALA A 48 11.21 -2.19 6.36
N VAL A 49 11.59 -1.58 7.49
CA VAL A 49 12.12 -2.23 8.67
C VAL A 49 10.91 -2.83 9.37
N GLY A 50 11.00 -4.11 9.67
CA GLY A 50 9.90 -4.81 10.29
C GLY A 50 10.32 -6.23 10.59
N ASP A 51 10.19 -6.61 11.85
CA ASP A 51 10.46 -7.97 12.31
C ASP A 51 9.40 -8.96 11.79
N TRP A 52 8.34 -8.49 11.13
CA TRP A 52 7.23 -9.32 10.67
C TRP A 52 7.04 -9.29 9.16
N LYS A 53 6.71 -10.45 8.60
CA LYS A 53 6.35 -10.63 7.19
C LYS A 53 4.90 -11.05 7.07
N CYS A 54 4.11 -10.27 6.36
CA CYS A 54 2.74 -10.61 6.04
C CYS A 54 2.68 -11.92 5.23
N LYS A 55 1.89 -12.91 5.68
CA LYS A 55 1.72 -14.18 4.95
C LYS A 55 0.96 -14.01 3.63
N PRO A 56 -0.14 -13.21 3.54
CA PRO A 56 -0.88 -13.08 2.29
C PRO A 56 -0.17 -12.28 1.18
N CYS A 57 0.55 -11.19 1.48
CA CYS A 57 1.23 -10.38 0.45
C CYS A 57 2.75 -10.43 0.49
N GLY A 58 3.35 -10.99 1.53
CA GLY A 58 4.80 -11.09 1.66
C GLY A 58 5.51 -9.78 2.05
N THR A 59 4.81 -8.66 2.21
CA THR A 59 5.40 -7.38 2.63
C THR A 59 5.90 -7.46 4.06
N ARG A 60 7.08 -6.88 4.32
CA ARG A 60 7.61 -6.66 5.66
C ARG A 60 6.89 -5.49 6.32
N PHE A 61 6.58 -5.63 7.61
CA PHE A 61 5.93 -4.59 8.38
C PHE A 61 6.33 -4.72 9.84
N ASP A 62 6.11 -3.66 10.59
CA ASP A 62 6.28 -3.63 12.03
C ASP A 62 4.92 -3.35 12.69
N PRO A 63 4.46 -4.18 13.64
CA PRO A 63 3.22 -3.92 14.37
C PRO A 63 3.40 -2.69 15.27
N SER A 64 2.48 -1.73 15.20
CA SER A 64 2.59 -0.50 15.98
C SER A 64 2.52 -0.78 17.49
N PRO A 65 3.46 -0.26 18.30
CA PRO A 65 3.49 -0.49 19.75
C PRO A 65 2.37 0.27 20.50
N ASP A 66 1.74 1.26 19.87
CA ASP A 66 0.64 2.04 20.46
C ASP A 66 -0.74 1.37 20.31
N LEU A 67 -0.85 0.27 19.55
CA LEU A 67 -2.13 -0.45 19.41
C LEU A 67 -2.52 -1.11 20.75
N ALA A 68 -3.80 -1.07 21.11
CA ALA A 68 -4.29 -1.84 22.25
C ALA A 68 -4.15 -3.35 21.97
N ASP A 69 -3.97 -4.16 23.02
CA ASP A 69 -3.76 -5.60 22.89
C ASP A 69 -4.93 -6.36 22.24
N ASP A 70 -6.15 -5.81 22.35
CA ASP A 70 -7.37 -6.32 21.71
C ASP A 70 -7.55 -5.82 20.26
N ASP A 71 -6.68 -4.92 19.80
CA ASP A 71 -6.79 -4.30 18.50
C ASP A 71 -6.21 -5.18 17.39
N SER A 72 -6.85 -5.15 16.22
CA SER A 72 -6.47 -6.00 15.09
C SER A 72 -5.36 -5.36 14.27
N VAL A 73 -4.17 -5.96 14.27
CA VAL A 73 -3.06 -5.55 13.40
C VAL A 73 -3.39 -5.89 11.95
N ARG A 74 -3.31 -4.88 11.09
CA ARG A 74 -3.53 -4.98 9.66
C ARG A 74 -2.23 -4.79 8.90
N CYS A 75 -2.08 -5.51 7.78
CA CYS A 75 -0.95 -5.29 6.91
C CYS A 75 -1.05 -3.91 6.25
N PRO A 76 -0.02 -3.04 6.30
CA PRO A 76 -0.05 -1.74 5.64
C PRO A 76 -0.06 -1.82 4.10
N SER A 77 0.31 -2.99 3.53
CA SER A 77 0.38 -3.20 2.08
C SER A 77 -0.89 -3.79 1.49
N CYS A 78 -1.42 -4.87 2.05
CA CYS A 78 -2.64 -5.53 1.54
C CYS A 78 -3.88 -5.33 2.39
N ASN A 79 -3.79 -4.59 3.49
CA ASN A 79 -4.86 -4.34 4.46
C ASN A 79 -5.53 -5.60 5.05
N ALA A 80 -4.90 -6.78 4.89
CA ALA A 80 -5.38 -8.01 5.46
C ALA A 80 -5.23 -7.99 6.99
N ARG A 81 -6.22 -8.54 7.69
CA ARG A 81 -6.18 -8.71 9.15
C ARG A 81 -5.19 -9.84 9.48
N LEU A 82 -4.13 -9.50 10.20
CA LEU A 82 -3.03 -10.43 10.49
C LEU A 82 -3.20 -11.13 11.85
N GLY A 83 -3.74 -10.44 12.85
CA GLY A 83 -3.97 -10.97 14.19
C GLY A 83 -4.24 -9.85 15.18
N LEU A 84 -4.24 -10.15 16.48
CA LEU A 84 -4.35 -9.15 17.54
C LEU A 84 -2.96 -8.63 17.93
N ALA A 85 -2.87 -7.38 18.37
CA ALA A 85 -1.60 -6.81 18.83
C ALA A 85 -0.98 -7.61 19.99
N SER A 86 -1.80 -8.17 20.87
CA SER A 86 -1.38 -9.11 21.92
C SER A 86 -0.62 -10.33 21.38
N ASP A 87 -1.11 -10.94 20.29
CA ASP A 87 -0.47 -12.12 19.69
C ASP A 87 0.92 -11.79 19.11
N PHE A 88 1.14 -10.56 18.66
CA PHE A 88 2.43 -10.06 18.18
C PHE A 88 3.41 -9.74 19.31
N ARG A 89 2.90 -9.38 20.50
CA ARG A 89 3.69 -9.05 21.69
C ARG A 89 3.93 -10.23 22.63
N ALA A 90 3.18 -11.32 22.48
CA ALA A 90 3.36 -12.53 23.27
C ALA A 90 4.79 -13.09 23.11
N ASP A 91 5.38 -13.56 24.21
CA ASP A 91 6.68 -14.25 24.22
C ASP A 91 6.49 -15.69 24.74
N PRO A 92 6.59 -16.74 23.90
CA PRO A 92 6.87 -16.72 22.46
C PRO A 92 5.68 -16.25 21.60
N PRO A 93 5.92 -15.62 20.43
CA PRO A 93 4.87 -15.11 19.56
C PRO A 93 3.97 -16.21 19.03
N ASN A 94 2.64 -15.99 19.06
CA ASN A 94 1.66 -17.00 18.66
C ASN A 94 1.47 -17.04 17.13
N VAL A 95 2.50 -17.48 16.42
CA VAL A 95 2.55 -17.51 14.94
C VAL A 95 1.47 -18.39 14.28
N GLU A 96 0.83 -19.28 15.03
CA GLU A 96 -0.30 -20.10 14.54
C GLU A 96 -1.58 -19.27 14.37
N LYS A 97 -1.83 -18.33 15.30
CA LYS A 97 -2.97 -17.41 15.23
C LYS A 97 -2.70 -16.25 14.28
N LEU A 98 -1.43 -15.89 14.11
CA LEU A 98 -1.00 -14.80 13.23
C LEU A 98 -0.92 -15.23 11.76
N ARG A 99 -1.53 -14.45 10.87
CA ARG A 99 -1.25 -14.51 9.42
C ARG A 99 0.01 -13.73 9.05
N ALA A 100 1.01 -13.77 9.92
CA ALA A 100 2.32 -13.15 9.74
C ALA A 100 3.43 -14.13 10.18
N ARG A 101 4.63 -13.97 9.62
CA ARG A 101 5.83 -14.73 9.99
C ARG A 101 6.80 -13.80 10.67
N HIS A 102 7.37 -14.22 11.80
CA HIS A 102 8.45 -13.49 12.46
C HIS A 102 9.77 -13.73 11.69
N LEU A 103 10.50 -12.66 11.38
CA LEU A 103 11.74 -12.64 10.60
C LEU A 103 12.99 -12.58 11.47
N LYS A 104 12.87 -12.31 12.78
CA LYS A 104 14.00 -12.45 13.69
C LYS A 104 14.53 -13.88 13.59
N LYS A 105 15.77 -14.01 13.12
CA LYS A 105 16.55 -15.23 13.29
C LYS A 105 16.56 -15.54 14.79
N ALA A 106 16.12 -16.76 15.13
CA ALA A 106 16.46 -17.38 16.40
C ALA A 106 17.98 -17.40 16.58
#